data_AF-A0A0V0UJQ8-F1
#
_entry.id   AF-A0A0V0UJQ8-F1
#
_cell.length_a   1.000
_cell.length_b   1.000
_cell.length_c   1.000
_cell.angle_alpha   90.00
_cell.angle_beta   90.00
_cell.angle_gamma   90.00
#
_symmetry.space_group_name_H-M   'P 1'
#
loop_
_entity.id
_entity.type
_entity.pdbx_description
1 polymer ?
#
loop_
_entity_poly.entity_id
_entity_poly.type
_entity_poly.pdbx_seq_one_letter_code
_entity_poly.pdbx_strand_id
1 'polypeptide(L)' 'RSVSIPAPVYFADLVCARARYHVLAALNSGLVEKFSDEDSNSKSSSSRSSSSKAESVERELANIIALHKRVRKVMYFA' A
#
# COMPACT_ATOMS: atom_id res chain seq x y z
N ARG A 1 29.16 -7.67 -3.65
CA ARG A 1 29.40 -6.83 -2.45
C ARG A 1 28.57 -7.40 -1.32
N SER A 2 29.07 -7.41 -0.09
CA SER A 2 28.25 -7.76 1.08
C SER A 2 27.28 -6.63 1.39
N VAL A 3 26.07 -6.97 1.81
CA VAL A 3 25.06 -6.04 2.34
C VAL A 3 25.02 -6.14 3.86
N SER A 4 24.40 -5.16 4.52
CA SER A 4 24.33 -5.05 5.99
C SER A 4 23.28 -5.96 6.65
N ILE A 5 22.36 -6.53 5.88
CA ILE A 5 21.26 -7.38 6.35
C ILE A 5 21.15 -8.65 5.51
N PRO A 6 20.55 -9.74 6.03
CA PRO A 6 20.33 -10.94 5.25
C PRO A 6 19.52 -10.66 3.98
N ALA A 7 19.91 -11.30 2.87
CA ALA A 7 19.28 -11.11 1.57
C ALA A 7 17.74 -11.21 1.58
N PRO A 8 17.08 -12.15 2.31
CA PRO A 8 15.63 -12.20 2.38
C PRO A 8 14.99 -10.92 2.92
N VAL A 9 15.63 -10.28 3.90
CA VAL A 9 15.14 -9.02 4.51
C VAL A 9 15.30 -7.89 3.51
N TYR A 10 16.47 -7.79 2.88
CA TYR A 10 16.72 -6.79 1.84
C TYR A 10 15.71 -6.88 0.69
N PHE A 11 15.38 -8.10 0.24
CA PHE A 11 14.36 -8.30 -0.79
C PHE A 11 12.97 -7.91 -0.33
N ALA A 12 12.61 -8.17 0.93
CA ALA A 12 11.35 -7.69 1.49
C ALA A 12 11.26 -6.15 1.47
N ASP A 13 12.34 -5.45 1.81
CA ASP A 13 12.40 -3.99 1.78
C ASP A 13 12.23 -3.44 0.35
N LEU A 14 12.85 -4.08 -0.65
CA LEU A 14 12.67 -3.73 -2.06
C LEU A 14 11.23 -3.93 -2.53
N VAL A 15 10.59 -5.05 -2.17
CA VAL A 15 9.17 -5.32 -2.48
C VAL A 15 8.28 -4.24 -1.87
N CYS A 16 8.49 -3.93 -0.59
CA CYS A 16 7.76 -2.88 0.11
C CYS A 16 7.95 -1.52 -0.57
N ALA A 17 9.18 -1.15 -0.91
CA ALA A 17 9.45 0.09 -1.64
C ALA A 17 8.74 0.13 -3.00
N ARG A 18 8.71 -0.99 -3.73
CA ARG A 18 8.02 -1.11 -5.01
C ARG A 18 6.50 -0.97 -4.86
N ALA A 19 5.91 -1.59 -3.84
CA ALA A 19 4.49 -1.45 -3.52
C ALA A 19 4.11 0.02 -3.25
N ARG A 20 4.94 0.78 -2.51
CA ARG A 20 4.71 2.22 -2.33
C ARG A 20 4.69 2.99 -3.65
N TYR A 21 5.55 2.65 -4.59
CA TYR A 21 5.55 3.28 -5.92
C TYR A 21 4.28 2.97 -6.72
N HIS A 22 3.73 1.75 -6.61
CA HIS A 22 2.44 1.42 -7.24
C HIS A 22 1.31 2.30 -6.69
N VAL A 23 1.27 2.51 -5.38
CA VAL A 23 0.29 3.38 -4.73
C VAL A 23 0.47 4.84 -5.17
N LEU A 24 1.70 5.36 -5.15
CA LEU A 24 1.99 6.73 -5.60
C LEU A 24 1.62 6.95 -7.07
N ALA A 25 1.87 5.98 -7.94
CA ALA A 25 1.48 6.05 -9.35
C ALA A 25 -0.05 6.08 -9.51
N ALA A 26 -0.77 5.26 -8.74
CA ALA A 26 -2.23 5.25 -8.75
C ALA A 26 -2.81 6.60 -8.30
N LEU A 27 -2.29 7.18 -7.21
CA LEU A 27 -2.69 8.51 -6.74
C LEU A 27 -2.41 9.62 -7.77
N ASN A 28 -1.25 9.57 -8.43
CA ASN A 28 -0.89 10.57 -9.44
C ASN A 28 -1.70 10.42 -10.75
N SER A 29 -2.18 9.22 -11.04
CA SER A 29 -3.02 8.95 -12.21
C SER A 29 -4.48 9.35 -12.04
N GLY A 30 -4.90 9.74 -10.82
CA GLY A 30 -6.31 10.00 -10.50
C GLY A 30 -7.18 8.75 -10.48
N LEU A 31 -6.58 7.56 -10.46
CA LEU A 31 -7.28 6.27 -10.36
C LEU A 31 -7.87 6.05 -8.95
N VAL A 32 -7.29 6.70 -7.95
CA VAL A 32 -7.68 6.62 -6.54
C VAL A 32 -8.09 8.01 -6.11
N GLU A 33 -9.29 8.14 -5.56
CA GLU A 33 -9.72 9.38 -4.94
C GLU A 33 -8.74 9.75 -3.83
N LYS A 34 -8.29 11.01 -3.80
CA LYS A 34 -7.44 11.46 -2.69
C LYS A 34 -8.27 11.33 -1.43
N PHE A 35 -7.95 10.34 -0.60
CA PHE A 35 -8.55 10.22 0.72
C PHE A 35 -8.09 11.43 1.53
N SER A 36 -8.91 12.49 1.51
CA SER A 36 -8.69 13.70 2.29
C SER A 36 -8.99 13.38 3.75
N ASP A 37 -8.03 13.61 4.64
CA ASP A 37 -8.24 13.62 6.09
C ASP A 37 -8.98 14.91 6.53
N GLU A 38 -10.10 15.27 5.88
CA GLU A 38 -11.02 16.32 6.34
C GLU A 38 -11.87 15.83 7.52
N ASP A 39 -11.26 15.27 8.56
CA ASP A 39 -11.91 15.01 9.85
C ASP A 39 -10.91 15.20 11.00
N SER A 40 -10.15 16.30 10.94
CA SER A 40 -9.44 16.82 12.12
C SER A 40 -10.42 17.59 13.02
N ASN A 41 -11.41 16.90 13.61
CA ASN A 41 -12.13 17.44 14.75
C ASN A 41 -11.80 16.63 16.00
N SER A 42 -10.93 17.23 16.81
CA SER A 42 -10.69 16.91 18.21
C SER A 42 -11.98 16.52 18.93
N LYS A 43 -12.09 15.27 19.42
CA LYS A 43 -12.66 14.89 20.73
C LYS A 43 -12.63 13.38 20.93
N SER A 44 -12.31 13.03 22.16
CA SER A 44 -12.36 11.71 22.77
C SER A 44 -13.73 11.03 22.64
N SER A 45 -13.71 9.72 22.89
CA SER A 45 -14.83 8.78 23.12
C SER A 45 -15.29 7.92 21.91
N SER A 46 -14.99 6.63 22.07
CA SER A 46 -15.69 5.45 21.59
C SER A 46 -17.00 5.69 20.80
N SER A 47 -17.00 5.31 19.53
CA SER A 47 -18.17 4.67 18.90
C SER A 47 -17.77 3.98 17.59
N ARG A 48 -18.21 2.74 17.49
CA ARG A 48 -17.89 1.77 16.45
C ARG A 48 -18.85 1.99 15.27
N SER A 49 -18.45 2.76 14.25
CA SER A 49 -19.32 3.05 13.09
C SER A 49 -18.58 3.45 11.80
N SER A 50 -17.45 2.82 11.46
CA SER A 50 -16.72 3.09 10.19
C SER A 50 -16.08 1.85 9.53
N SER A 51 -16.59 0.64 9.75
CA SER A 51 -16.00 -0.58 9.19
C SER A 51 -16.07 -0.66 7.65
N SER A 52 -17.16 -0.19 7.05
CA SER A 52 -17.39 -0.33 5.60
C SER A 52 -16.45 0.52 4.74
N LYS A 53 -16.11 1.73 5.18
CA LYS A 53 -15.15 2.61 4.47
C LYS A 53 -13.72 2.07 4.59
N ALA A 54 -13.31 1.66 5.79
CA ALA A 54 -11.99 1.07 6.01
C ALA A 54 -11.78 -0.20 5.16
N GLU A 55 -12.76 -1.11 5.15
CA GLU A 55 -12.70 -2.30 4.30
C GLU A 55 -12.66 -1.98 2.81
N SER A 56 -13.33 -0.91 2.36
CA SER A 56 -13.27 -0.47 0.96
C SER A 56 -11.86 -0.01 0.57
N VAL A 57 -11.23 0.80 1.42
CA VAL A 57 -9.86 1.30 1.22
C VAL A 57 -8.87 0.14 1.19
N GLU A 58 -8.99 -0.82 2.11
CA GLU A 58 -8.13 -2.00 2.13
C GLU A 58 -8.24 -2.82 0.84
N ARG A 59 -9.46 -3.04 0.33
CA ARG A 59 -9.68 -3.76 -0.93
C ARG A 59 -9.11 -3.03 -2.14
N GLU A 60 -9.27 -1.72 -2.19
CA GLU A 60 -8.75 -0.88 -3.27
C GLU A 60 -7.22 -0.89 -3.26
N LEU A 61 -6.61 -0.73 -2.08
CA LEU A 61 -5.16 -0.81 -1.91
C LEU A 61 -4.61 -2.18 -2.31
N ALA A 62 -5.28 -3.26 -1.88
CA ALA A 62 -4.93 -4.63 -2.25
C ALA A 62 -4.97 -4.85 -3.76
N ASN A 63 -5.93 -4.23 -4.46
CA ASN A 63 -6.03 -4.30 -5.91
C ASN A 63 -4.89 -3.53 -6.61
N ILE A 64 -4.49 -2.36 -6.09
CA ILE A 64 -3.41 -1.54 -6.67
C ILE A 64 -2.06 -2.23 -6.56
N ILE A 65 -1.78 -2.87 -5.42
CA ILE A 65 -0.50 -3.58 -5.20
C ILE A 65 -0.50 -4.98 -5.81
N ALA A 66 -1.64 -5.47 -6.31
CA ALA A 66 -1.75 -6.80 -6.88
C ALA A 66 -0.91 -6.94 -8.14
N LEU A 67 -0.10 -7.99 -8.18
CA LEU A 67 0.78 -8.27 -9.30
C LEU A 67 0.09 -9.11 -10.37
N HIS A 68 0.39 -8.79 -11.63
CA HIS A 68 -0.06 -9.60 -12.76
C HIS A 68 0.51 -11.03 -12.67
N LYS A 69 -0.29 -12.04 -13.06
CA LYS A 69 0.07 -13.48 -12.98
C LYS A 69 1.45 -13.84 -13.54
N ARG A 70 1.91 -13.12 -14.58
CA ARG A 70 3.21 -13.34 -15.23
C ARG A 70 4.39 -12.91 -14.36
N VAL A 71 4.22 -11.90 -13.50
CA VAL A 71 5.31 -11.35 -12.68
C VAL A 71 5.28 -11.83 -11.23
N ARG A 72 4.24 -12.59 -10.84
CA ARG A 72 4.08 -13.10 -9.47
C ARG A 72 5.19 -14.07 -9.01
N LYS A 73 5.83 -14.77 -9.96
CA LYS A 73 6.87 -15.77 -9.69
C LYS A 73 8.29 -15.30 -10.01
N VAL A 74 8.48 -14.01 -10.27
CA VAL A 74 9.79 -13.43 -10.57
C VAL A 74 10.12 -12.31 -9.60
N MET A 75 11.40 -11.99 -9.45
CA MET A 75 11.88 -10.89 -8.61
C MET A 75 11.69 -9.54 -9.32
N TYR A 76 10.45 -9.12 -9.56
CA TYR A 76 10.13 -7.87 -10.28
C TYR A 76 10.56 -6.58 -9.56
N PHE A 77 11.03 -6.72 -8.33
CA PHE A 77 11.52 -5.67 -7.43
C PHE A 77 13.05 -5.49 -7.50
N ALA A 78 13.74 -6.35 -8.25
CA ALA A 78 15.19 -6.30 -8.45
C ALA A 78 15.58 -5.36 -9.60
#